data_AF-K1TZ98-F1
#
_entry.id   AF-K1TZ98-F1
#
_cell.length_a   1.000
_cell.length_b   1.000
_cell.length_c   1.000
_cell.angle_alpha   90.00
_cell.angle_beta   90.00
_cell.angle_gamma   90.00
#
_symmetry.space_group_name_H-M   'P 1'
#
loop_
_entity.id
_entity.type
_entity.pdbx_description
1 polymer ?
#
loop_
_entity_poly.entity_id
_entity_poly.type
_entity_poly.pdbx_seq_one_letter_code
_entity_poly.pdbx_strand_id
1 'polypeptide(L)'
;MGRTAELTKEVEYKLSYYYIEQFSHYVLPGAKRIAATCYTDKLETVSFVNPDGTLAVVLLNRTEQCMPVTLRVKGSLVACEIEASSMTTIVLN
;
A
#
# COMPACT_ATOMS: atom_id res chain seq x y z
N MET A 1 -6.07 47.83 -19.02
CA MET A 1 -6.44 46.94 -17.89
C MET A 1 -6.63 45.53 -18.44
N GLY A 2 -5.54 44.78 -18.63
CA GLY A 2 -5.59 43.43 -19.20
C GLY A 2 -6.04 42.43 -18.13
N ARG A 3 -7.09 41.65 -18.42
CA ARG A 3 -7.51 40.52 -17.57
C ARG A 3 -6.53 39.37 -17.80
N THR A 4 -5.75 39.03 -16.80
CA THR A 4 -4.95 37.81 -16.76
C THR A 4 -5.90 36.63 -16.60
N ALA A 5 -6.02 35.77 -17.62
CA ALA A 5 -6.71 34.50 -17.50
C ALA A 5 -5.77 33.50 -16.82
N GLU A 6 -6.17 32.97 -15.67
CA GLU A 6 -5.49 31.85 -15.01
C GLU A 6 -5.72 30.59 -15.85
N LEU A 7 -4.68 30.08 -16.50
CA LEU A 7 -4.72 28.79 -17.19
C LEU A 7 -4.62 27.67 -16.15
N THR A 8 -5.74 27.06 -15.79
CA THR A 8 -5.74 25.78 -15.08
C THR A 8 -5.30 24.67 -16.04
N LYS A 9 -4.24 23.93 -15.68
CA LYS A 9 -3.80 22.73 -16.40
C LYS A 9 -4.59 21.52 -15.87
N GLU A 10 -5.07 20.69 -16.77
CA GLU A 10 -5.73 19.43 -16.45
C GLU A 10 -4.70 18.35 -16.08
N VAL A 11 -4.99 17.54 -15.06
CA VAL A 11 -4.12 16.48 -14.55
C VAL A 11 -4.85 15.14 -14.63
N GLU A 12 -4.24 14.17 -15.32
CA GLU A 12 -4.74 12.79 -15.43
C GLU A 12 -3.98 11.87 -14.46
N TYR A 13 -4.71 11.16 -13.59
CA TYR A 13 -4.13 10.17 -12.69
C TYR A 13 -4.35 8.76 -13.22
N LYS A 14 -3.25 8.03 -13.43
CA LYS A 14 -3.26 6.62 -13.85
C LYS A 14 -3.17 5.69 -12.65
N LEU A 15 -3.49 4.41 -12.82
CA LEU A 15 -3.32 3.37 -11.78
C LEU A 15 -1.93 3.38 -11.14
N SER A 16 -0.88 3.64 -11.93
CA SER A 16 0.49 3.76 -11.43
C SER A 16 0.67 4.86 -10.40
N TYR A 17 -0.08 5.96 -10.50
CA TYR A 17 -0.05 7.05 -9.52
C TYR A 17 -0.51 6.56 -8.15
N TYR A 18 -1.64 5.86 -8.08
CA TYR A 18 -2.17 5.32 -6.83
C TYR A 18 -1.27 4.24 -6.23
N TYR A 19 -0.64 3.40 -7.06
CA TYR A 19 0.32 2.42 -6.56
C TYR A 19 1.57 3.09 -5.99
N ILE A 20 2.12 4.09 -6.68
CA ILE A 20 3.25 4.85 -6.16
C ILE A 20 2.87 5.57 -4.86
N GLU A 21 1.65 6.10 -4.77
CA GLU A 21 1.13 6.74 -3.56
C GLU A 21 1.14 5.79 -2.36
N GLN A 22 0.61 4.57 -2.51
CA GLN A 22 0.61 3.57 -1.42
C GLN A 22 2.02 3.29 -0.87
N PHE A 23 3.01 3.13 -1.74
CA PHE A 23 4.39 2.94 -1.27
C PHE A 23 4.96 4.23 -0.66
N SER A 24 4.78 5.36 -1.33
CA SER A 24 5.44 6.62 -0.96
C SER A 24 4.89 7.22 0.35
N HIS A 25 3.62 6.97 0.65
CA HIS A 25 2.98 7.48 1.86
C HIS A 25 3.43 6.72 3.11
N TYR A 26 3.56 5.38 3.02
CA TYR A 26 3.73 4.53 4.20
C TYR A 26 5.12 3.89 4.34
N VAL A 27 5.91 3.84 3.26
CA VAL A 27 7.30 3.34 3.30
C VAL A 27 8.25 4.54 3.36
N LEU A 28 8.72 4.84 4.57
CA LEU A 28 9.50 6.05 4.84
C LEU A 28 10.92 5.95 4.25
N PRO A 29 11.55 7.09 3.90
CA PRO A 29 12.96 7.10 3.51
C PRO A 29 13.85 6.40 4.55
N GLY A 30 14.63 5.42 4.10
CA GLY A 30 15.47 4.61 5.00
C GLY A 30 14.80 3.35 5.56
N ALA A 31 13.53 3.09 5.20
CA ALA A 31 12.87 1.84 5.53
C ALA A 31 13.64 0.63 4.99
N LYS A 32 13.66 -0.45 5.77
CA LYS A 32 14.33 -1.71 5.41
C LYS A 32 13.30 -2.75 5.06
N ARG A 33 13.38 -3.29 3.84
CA ARG A 33 12.56 -4.44 3.44
C ARG A 33 12.91 -5.65 4.29
N ILE A 34 11.90 -6.30 4.85
CA ILE A 34 12.04 -7.56 5.59
C ILE A 34 11.40 -8.72 4.83
N ALA A 35 11.77 -9.94 5.18
CA ALA A 35 11.16 -11.13 4.61
C ALA A 35 9.68 -11.23 5.04
N ALA A 36 8.82 -11.59 4.10
CA ALA A 36 7.43 -11.92 4.32
C ALA A 36 7.11 -13.24 3.60
N THR A 37 6.23 -14.04 4.18
CA THR A 37 5.75 -15.29 3.59
C THR A 37 4.26 -15.19 3.35
N CYS A 38 3.80 -15.57 2.16
CA CYS A 38 2.38 -15.65 1.82
C CYS A 38 2.01 -17.12 1.62
N TYR A 39 0.87 -17.54 2.18
CA TYR A 39 0.39 -18.93 2.06
C TYR A 39 -0.35 -19.20 0.74
N THR A 40 -0.61 -18.16 -0.06
CA THR A 40 -1.32 -18.23 -1.33
C THR A 40 -0.62 -17.41 -2.40
N ASP A 41 -0.69 -17.86 -3.65
CA ASP A 41 -0.25 -17.18 -4.86
C ASP A 41 -1.22 -16.09 -5.35
N LYS A 42 -2.45 -16.07 -4.80
CA LYS A 42 -3.50 -15.10 -5.13
C LYS A 42 -3.29 -13.72 -4.51
N LEU A 43 -2.43 -13.63 -3.50
CA LEU A 43 -2.11 -12.41 -2.77
C LEU A 43 -0.60 -12.16 -2.84
N GLU A 44 -0.21 -10.98 -3.29
CA GLU A 44 1.18 -10.54 -3.20
C GLU A 44 1.40 -9.70 -1.96
N THR A 45 2.59 -9.80 -1.36
CA THR A 45 2.94 -9.02 -0.18
C THR A 45 4.40 -8.63 -0.14
N VAL A 46 4.65 -7.44 0.41
CA VAL A 46 5.98 -6.98 0.79
C VAL A 46 5.88 -6.20 2.09
N SER A 47 6.91 -6.29 2.93
CA SER A 47 6.93 -5.66 4.24
C SER A 47 8.21 -4.87 4.49
N PHE A 48 8.08 -3.76 5.20
CA PHE A 48 9.16 -2.84 5.51
C PHE A 48 9.11 -2.43 6.97
N VAL A 49 10.27 -2.35 7.62
CA VAL A 49 10.43 -1.67 8.91
C VAL A 49 10.92 -0.26 8.64
N ASN A 50 10.13 0.74 9.03
CA ASN A 50 10.47 2.13 8.93
C ASN A 50 11.51 2.54 9.98
N PRO A 51 12.25 3.65 9.78
CA PRO A 51 13.23 4.13 10.76
C PRO A 51 12.64 4.50 12.12
N ASP A 52 11.35 4.88 12.16
CA ASP A 52 10.62 5.18 13.40
C ASP A 52 10.15 3.93 14.16
N GLY A 53 10.43 2.74 13.62
CA GLY A 53 10.07 1.45 14.20
C GLY A 53 8.72 0.89 13.74
N THR A 54 7.93 1.67 13.00
CA THR A 54 6.65 1.19 12.44
C THR A 54 6.89 0.14 11.36
N LEU A 55 5.95 -0.80 11.23
CA LEU A 55 5.96 -1.80 10.17
C LEU A 55 4.88 -1.45 9.14
N ALA A 56 5.30 -1.26 7.88
CA ALA A 56 4.42 -1.13 6.73
C ALA A 56 4.33 -2.46 5.98
N VAL A 57 3.13 -3.00 5.87
CA VAL A 57 2.83 -4.24 5.11
C VAL A 57 1.93 -3.88 3.94
N VAL A 58 2.46 -4.03 2.73
CA VAL A 58 1.71 -3.80 1.50
C VAL A 58 1.18 -5.13 1.00
N LEU A 59 -0.11 -5.16 0.68
CA LEU A 59 -0.86 -6.32 0.20
C LEU A 59 -1.52 -5.96 -1.13
N LEU A 60 -1.36 -6.82 -2.14
CA LEU A 60 -2.00 -6.66 -3.44
C LEU A 60 -2.87 -7.89 -3.71
N ASN A 61 -4.18 -7.67 -3.72
CA ASN A 61 -5.14 -8.65 -4.18
C ASN A 61 -5.34 -8.47 -5.69
N ARG A 62 -4.85 -9.42 -6.48
CA ARG A 62 -4.97 -9.41 -7.95
C ARG A 62 -6.26 -10.06 -8.44
N THR A 63 -7.07 -10.59 -7.53
CA THR A 63 -8.28 -11.34 -7.87
C THR A 63 -9.49 -10.42 -7.89
N GLU A 64 -10.53 -10.86 -8.60
CA GLU A 64 -11.82 -10.16 -8.65
C GLU A 64 -12.72 -10.44 -7.42
N GLN A 65 -12.17 -11.09 -6.39
CA GLN A 65 -12.91 -11.46 -5.18
C GLN A 65 -12.28 -10.75 -3.97
N CYS A 66 -13.14 -10.24 -3.07
CA CYS A 66 -12.67 -9.80 -1.76
C CYS A 66 -12.05 -10.97 -1.01
N MET A 67 -10.89 -10.73 -0.37
CA MET A 67 -10.09 -11.77 0.25
C MET A 67 -9.94 -11.53 1.75
N PRO A 68 -10.45 -12.43 2.61
CA PRO A 68 -10.12 -12.40 4.03
C PRO A 68 -8.66 -12.82 4.21
N VAL A 69 -7.91 -12.00 4.94
CA VAL A 69 -6.48 -12.18 5.23
C VAL A 69 -6.27 -12.10 6.73
N THR A 70 -5.48 -13.02 7.27
CA THR A 70 -4.97 -12.92 8.64
C THR A 70 -3.48 -12.65 8.60
N LEU A 71 -3.09 -11.42 8.92
CA LEU A 71 -1.70 -11.01 9.02
C LEU A 71 -1.12 -11.48 10.36
N ARG A 72 -0.05 -12.28 10.31
CA ARG A 72 0.71 -12.70 11.48
C ARG A 72 1.99 -11.89 11.61
N VAL A 73 2.15 -11.19 12.74
CA VAL A 73 3.28 -10.27 12.95
C VAL A 73 3.65 -10.21 14.43
N LYS A 74 4.94 -10.36 14.76
CA LYS A 74 5.45 -10.28 16.16
C LYS A 74 4.65 -11.11 17.19
N GLY A 75 4.07 -12.24 16.78
CA GLY A 75 3.22 -13.09 17.65
C GLY A 75 1.74 -12.69 17.71
N SER A 76 1.37 -11.55 17.15
CA SER A 76 0.00 -11.07 17.00
C SER A 76 -0.65 -11.54 15.69
N LEU A 77 -1.98 -11.60 15.69
CA LEU A 77 -2.80 -11.89 14.52
C LEU A 77 -3.75 -10.71 14.28
N VAL A 78 -3.79 -10.21 13.06
CA VAL A 78 -4.68 -9.13 12.63
C VAL A 78 -5.51 -9.65 11.47
N ALA A 79 -6.83 -9.72 11.66
CA ALA A 79 -7.76 -10.05 10.59
C ALA A 79 -8.13 -8.78 9.80
N CYS A 80 -8.08 -8.88 8.48
CA CYS A 80 -8.49 -7.83 7.55
C CYS A 80 -9.12 -8.45 6.30
N GLU A 81 -9.87 -7.65 5.57
CA GLU A 81 -10.37 -8.01 4.24
C GLU A 81 -9.71 -7.10 3.21
N ILE A 82 -9.20 -7.70 2.13
CA ILE A 82 -8.54 -6.99 1.03
C ILE A 82 -9.47 -7.04 -0.17
N GLU A 83 -9.97 -5.88 -0.57
CA GLU A 83 -10.94 -5.75 -1.67
C GLU A 83 -10.42 -6.33 -2.99
N ALA A 84 -11.35 -6.71 -3.86
CA ALA A 84 -11.05 -7.19 -5.19
C ALA A 84 -10.19 -6.16 -5.97
N SER A 85 -9.18 -6.63 -6.70
CA SER A 85 -8.32 -5.82 -7.56
C SER A 85 -7.74 -4.57 -6.88
N SER A 86 -7.38 -4.69 -5.59
CA SER A 86 -6.96 -3.57 -4.76
C SER A 86 -5.57 -3.78 -4.13
N MET A 87 -4.93 -2.66 -3.81
CA MET A 87 -3.72 -2.61 -3.00
C MET A 87 -4.07 -1.96 -1.66
N THR A 88 -3.60 -2.56 -0.57
CA THR A 88 -3.84 -2.06 0.78
C THR A 88 -2.53 -2.07 1.55
N THR A 89 -2.28 -0.99 2.29
CA THR A 89 -1.14 -0.89 3.20
C THR A 89 -1.61 -0.89 4.64
N ILE A 90 -1.09 -1.81 5.44
CA ILE A 90 -1.35 -1.90 6.88
C ILE A 90 -0.11 -1.40 7.61
N VAL A 91 -0.29 -0.41 8.50
CA VAL A 91 0.78 0.16 9.34
C VAL A 91 0.57 -0.28 10.79
N LEU A 92 1.64 -0.77 11.41
CA LEU A 92 1.64 -1.31 12.78
C LEU A 92 2.77 -0.68 13.60
N ASN A 93 2.51 -0.43 14.89
CA ASN A 93 3.49 0.09 15.85
C ASN A 93 4.04 -1.03 16.73
#